data_AF-A0A6N7PWN1-F1
#
_entry.id   AF-A0A6N7PWN1-F1
#
_cell.length_a   1.000
_cell.length_b   1.000
_cell.length_c   1.000
_cell.angle_alpha   90.00
_cell.angle_beta   90.00
_cell.angle_gamma   90.00
#
_symmetry.space_group_name_H-M   'P 1'
#
loop_
_entity.id
_entity.type
_entity.pdbx_description
1 polymer ?
#
loop_
_entity_poly.entity_id
_entity_poly.type
_entity_poly.pdbx_seq_one_letter_code
_entity_poly.pdbx_strand_id
1 'polypeptide(L)'
;MKFFTSLAALSLLGLCACTDEVAPLSGASTFRVRITQVNGAALPDASSPLPANRGDRKDTWAFELEARSPYGEPLDFDGTVRISVEPGVVLDVTGEGAAGRNIRVVDGKAQGTVTVTAVYGPARLWVEDLGYSPVPLADRPACSNGKDDDGDVLIDFPADPGCAFADDDDEGTGSFAAGISPPVPYELPRISDVQGFGATTPFPYEAIEINTDRPQPLVVTRVASDGFYVTDLSEQATGYNHIFAFSFNTPPGMRVCDRVTYLTGTVVEFFGFTELSFPSFVVDYPIEGEETCQVPEPVVLDDATIKDIDAMEKLESGLVRIEGFRIATKFGPKPVVDNVPDADHSNCDLNGDGQVDFESQAEGACSDACSADPACTEWTSYSARGNYKVFKGTTQVQIQTGTAASFDPTGHKGELLDAVTGTLRNFSGGSLNWTIEARCPDDLVCQSQGCVEATVPSTKACVRLRTIDDNDQGSN
;
A
#
# COMPACT_ATOMS: atom_id res chain seq x y z
N MET A 1 -70.79 -31.79 -70.85
CA MET A 1 -72.05 -32.07 -70.11
C MET A 1 -72.02 -31.20 -68.86
N LYS A 2 -73.11 -30.44 -68.60
CA LYS A 2 -73.25 -29.52 -67.45
C LYS A 2 -72.97 -30.24 -66.12
N PHE A 3 -72.45 -29.53 -65.11
CA PHE A 3 -73.17 -29.17 -63.88
C PHE A 3 -72.32 -28.32 -62.91
N PHE A 4 -73.03 -27.44 -62.19
CA PHE A 4 -72.66 -26.57 -61.05
C PHE A 4 -71.99 -27.37 -59.91
N THR A 5 -71.28 -26.83 -58.90
CA THR A 5 -71.69 -25.81 -57.91
C THR A 5 -70.52 -25.51 -56.93
N SER A 6 -70.52 -24.29 -56.38
CA SER A 6 -69.71 -23.64 -55.33
C SER A 6 -69.27 -24.48 -54.10
N LEU A 7 -68.09 -24.23 -53.51
CA LEU A 7 -67.90 -23.56 -52.19
C LEU A 7 -66.42 -23.53 -51.73
N ALA A 8 -66.09 -22.50 -50.94
CA ALA A 8 -64.90 -22.27 -50.10
C ALA A 8 -63.64 -21.68 -50.78
N ALA A 9 -63.61 -20.34 -50.86
CA ALA A 9 -62.37 -19.57 -50.92
C ALA A 9 -61.73 -19.57 -49.52
N LEU A 10 -60.71 -20.40 -49.33
CA LEU A 10 -59.82 -20.33 -48.18
C LEU A 10 -58.77 -19.25 -48.49
N SER A 11 -58.94 -18.07 -47.93
CA SER A 11 -57.94 -17.00 -47.96
C SER A 11 -56.72 -17.45 -47.15
N LEU A 12 -55.67 -17.90 -47.84
CA LEU A 12 -54.33 -17.97 -47.27
C LEU A 12 -53.88 -16.55 -46.94
N LEU A 13 -54.02 -16.17 -45.67
CA LEU A 13 -53.23 -15.10 -45.08
C LEU A 13 -51.77 -15.56 -45.10
N GLY A 14 -51.01 -15.06 -46.08
CA GLY A 14 -49.55 -15.12 -46.04
C GLY A 14 -49.10 -14.32 -44.82
N LEU A 15 -48.73 -15.02 -43.75
CA LEU A 15 -47.94 -14.47 -42.66
C LEU A 15 -46.58 -14.08 -43.28
N CYS A 16 -46.42 -12.80 -43.63
CA CYS A 16 -45.09 -12.22 -43.71
C CYS A 16 -44.50 -12.30 -42.30
N ALA A 17 -43.68 -13.30 -42.04
CA ALA A 17 -42.77 -13.25 -40.91
C ALA A 17 -41.82 -12.09 -41.19
N CYS A 18 -41.93 -11.01 -40.42
CA CYS A 18 -40.83 -10.08 -40.27
C CYS A 18 -39.70 -10.87 -39.60
N THR A 19 -38.77 -11.38 -40.39
CA THR A 19 -37.45 -11.74 -39.87
C THR A 19 -36.73 -10.41 -39.71
N ASP A 20 -36.80 -9.84 -38.50
CA ASP A 20 -35.81 -8.85 -38.08
C ASP A 20 -34.47 -9.59 -37.97
N GLU A 21 -33.84 -9.90 -39.11
CA GLU A 21 -32.42 -10.24 -39.15
C GLU A 21 -31.68 -8.95 -38.81
N VAL A 22 -31.46 -8.74 -37.52
CA VAL A 22 -30.45 -7.80 -37.05
C VAL A 22 -29.16 -8.19 -37.76
N ALA A 23 -28.61 -7.28 -38.57
CA ALA A 23 -27.35 -7.53 -39.26
C ALA A 23 -26.32 -8.02 -38.22
N PRO A 24 -25.58 -9.11 -38.51
CA PRO A 24 -24.60 -9.62 -37.57
C PRO A 24 -23.62 -8.51 -37.21
N LEU A 25 -23.35 -8.37 -35.92
CA LEU A 25 -22.32 -7.45 -35.44
C LEU A 25 -21.00 -7.80 -36.13
N SER A 26 -20.31 -6.79 -36.64
CA SER A 26 -19.10 -6.93 -37.45
C SER A 26 -17.93 -6.20 -36.79
N GLY A 27 -16.70 -6.57 -37.16
CA GLY A 27 -15.47 -6.02 -36.56
C GLY A 27 -14.97 -6.83 -35.36
N ALA A 28 -13.78 -6.48 -34.88
CA ALA A 28 -13.18 -7.11 -33.72
C ALA A 28 -13.97 -6.70 -32.48
N SER A 29 -14.36 -7.66 -31.65
CA SER A 29 -14.99 -7.38 -30.36
C SER A 29 -14.10 -7.70 -29.18
N THR A 30 -13.10 -8.57 -29.37
CA THR A 30 -12.17 -8.98 -28.32
C THR A 30 -10.92 -9.62 -28.93
N PHE A 31 -9.87 -9.75 -28.11
CA PHE A 31 -8.68 -10.53 -28.43
C PHE A 31 -8.59 -11.75 -27.53
N ARG A 32 -8.35 -12.93 -28.12
CA ARG A 32 -7.91 -14.10 -27.35
C ARG A 32 -6.42 -13.97 -27.11
N VAL A 33 -6.04 -13.76 -25.86
CA VAL A 33 -4.63 -13.57 -25.45
C VAL A 33 -4.14 -14.80 -24.70
N ARG A 34 -2.94 -15.28 -25.03
CA ARG A 34 -2.29 -16.39 -24.34
C ARG A 34 -0.83 -16.07 -24.05
N ILE A 35 -0.44 -16.24 -22.79
CA ILE A 35 0.98 -16.31 -22.43
C ILE A 35 1.46 -17.74 -22.71
N THR A 36 2.54 -17.86 -23.48
CA THR A 36 3.11 -19.15 -23.90
C THR A 36 4.33 -19.53 -23.07
N GLN A 37 5.11 -18.54 -22.62
CA GLN A 37 6.28 -18.74 -21.76
C GLN A 37 6.48 -17.58 -20.79
N VAL A 38 7.07 -17.87 -19.65
CA VAL A 38 7.55 -16.88 -18.67
C VAL A 38 9.04 -17.14 -18.44
N ASN A 39 9.87 -16.12 -18.62
CA ASN A 39 11.33 -16.20 -18.50
C ASN A 39 11.96 -17.34 -19.32
N GLY A 40 11.41 -17.61 -20.51
CA GLY A 40 11.84 -18.69 -21.41
C GLY A 40 11.44 -20.11 -20.98
N ALA A 41 10.65 -20.25 -19.91
CA ALA A 41 10.13 -21.51 -19.39
C ALA A 41 8.60 -21.61 -19.54
N ALA A 42 8.04 -22.78 -19.27
CA ALA A 42 6.59 -22.94 -19.16
C ALA A 42 6.02 -22.07 -18.02
N LEU A 43 4.74 -21.72 -18.11
CA LEU A 43 4.08 -20.91 -17.08
C LEU A 43 4.16 -21.60 -15.70
N PRO A 44 4.29 -20.82 -14.62
CA PRO A 44 4.27 -21.38 -13.27
C PRO A 44 2.88 -21.97 -12.96
N ASP A 45 2.86 -23.02 -12.15
CA ASP A 45 1.61 -23.60 -11.64
C ASP A 45 1.04 -22.70 -10.53
N ALA A 46 -0.29 -22.61 -10.41
CA ALA A 46 -0.93 -21.79 -9.39
C ALA A 46 -0.59 -22.23 -7.94
N SER A 47 -0.22 -23.50 -7.74
CA SER A 47 0.26 -24.03 -6.45
C SER A 47 1.74 -23.72 -6.18
N SER A 48 2.48 -23.24 -7.18
CA SER A 48 3.89 -22.86 -7.08
C SER A 48 4.14 -21.56 -7.87
N PRO A 49 3.51 -20.44 -7.45
CA PRO A 49 3.66 -19.16 -8.11
C PRO A 49 5.10 -18.64 -8.08
N LEU A 50 5.42 -17.69 -8.97
CA LEU A 50 6.69 -16.96 -8.92
C LEU A 50 6.71 -16.00 -7.71
N PRO A 51 7.87 -15.74 -7.08
CA PRO A 51 7.95 -14.73 -6.03
C PRO A 51 7.46 -13.37 -6.51
N ALA A 52 6.90 -12.54 -5.63
CA ALA A 52 6.54 -11.17 -5.98
C ALA A 52 7.75 -10.43 -6.61
N ASN A 53 7.50 -9.66 -7.66
CA ASN A 53 8.47 -8.77 -8.27
C ASN A 53 8.16 -7.36 -7.80
N ARG A 54 9.14 -6.71 -7.16
CA ARG A 54 8.97 -5.40 -6.49
C ARG A 54 9.50 -4.25 -7.31
N GLY A 55 9.65 -4.43 -8.62
CA GLY A 55 10.32 -3.45 -9.47
C GLY A 55 11.83 -3.65 -9.58
N ASP A 56 12.40 -4.56 -8.79
CA ASP A 56 13.85 -4.79 -8.65
C ASP A 56 14.43 -5.72 -9.72
N ARG A 57 13.58 -6.43 -10.47
CA ARG A 57 13.99 -7.33 -11.55
C ARG A 57 13.04 -7.25 -12.74
N LYS A 58 13.53 -7.67 -13.90
CA LYS A 58 12.74 -7.75 -15.14
C LYS A 58 12.36 -9.21 -15.39
N ASP A 59 11.09 -9.44 -15.65
CA ASP A 59 10.58 -10.71 -16.16
C ASP A 59 10.14 -10.54 -17.62
N THR A 60 10.13 -11.62 -18.39
CA THR A 60 9.71 -11.61 -19.80
C THR A 60 8.61 -12.62 -20.03
N TRP A 61 7.50 -12.21 -20.64
CA TRP A 61 6.39 -13.09 -21.00
C TRP A 61 6.26 -13.17 -22.52
N ALA A 62 6.42 -14.36 -23.08
CA ALA A 62 6.10 -14.60 -24.48
C ALA A 62 4.58 -14.75 -24.62
N PHE A 63 3.98 -14.09 -25.60
CA PHE A 63 2.54 -14.09 -25.81
C PHE A 63 2.16 -14.27 -27.28
N GLU A 64 0.95 -14.77 -27.46
CA GLU A 64 0.24 -14.84 -28.73
C GLU A 64 -1.14 -14.21 -28.54
N LEU A 65 -1.63 -13.50 -29.56
CA LEU A 65 -2.97 -12.96 -29.58
C LEU A 65 -3.68 -13.23 -30.92
N GLU A 66 -4.99 -13.40 -30.86
CA GLU A 66 -5.86 -13.61 -32.03
C GLU A 66 -7.14 -12.78 -31.90
N ALA A 67 -7.43 -11.96 -32.90
CA ALA A 67 -8.66 -11.17 -32.99
C ALA A 67 -9.88 -12.07 -33.14
N ARG A 68 -10.97 -11.72 -32.45
CA ARG A 68 -12.21 -12.48 -32.42
C ARG A 68 -13.40 -11.59 -32.78
N SER A 69 -14.34 -12.19 -33.51
CA SER A 69 -15.66 -11.60 -33.73
C SER A 69 -16.51 -11.65 -32.46
N PRO A 70 -17.67 -10.94 -32.44
CA PRO A 70 -18.66 -11.02 -31.35
C PRO A 70 -19.13 -12.44 -31.01
N TYR A 71 -18.98 -13.38 -31.94
CA TYR A 71 -19.37 -14.78 -31.79
C TYR A 71 -18.18 -15.69 -31.37
N GLY A 72 -16.99 -15.13 -31.16
CA GLY A 72 -15.79 -15.85 -30.72
C GLY A 72 -15.01 -16.54 -31.85
N GLU A 73 -15.41 -16.34 -33.10
CA GLU A 73 -14.72 -16.88 -34.27
C GLU A 73 -13.47 -16.05 -34.61
N PRO A 74 -12.41 -16.66 -35.19
CA PRO A 74 -11.29 -15.90 -35.75
C PRO A 74 -11.77 -14.80 -36.69
N LEU A 75 -11.14 -13.64 -36.62
CA LEU A 75 -11.47 -12.49 -37.45
C LEU A 75 -10.20 -11.92 -38.07
N ASP A 76 -10.25 -11.60 -39.36
CA ASP A 76 -9.20 -10.81 -40.01
C ASP A 76 -9.22 -9.39 -39.44
N PHE A 77 -8.10 -8.97 -38.86
CA PHE A 77 -7.94 -7.65 -38.27
C PHE A 77 -6.51 -7.17 -38.48
N ASP A 78 -6.39 -5.97 -39.01
CA ASP A 78 -5.12 -5.28 -39.21
C ASP A 78 -5.13 -3.96 -38.43
N GLY A 79 -4.83 -3.98 -37.13
CA GLY A 79 -4.61 -2.76 -36.31
C GLY A 79 -3.32 -2.78 -35.49
N THR A 80 -3.05 -1.71 -34.75
CA THR A 80 -2.03 -1.69 -33.69
C THR A 80 -2.73 -1.81 -32.36
N VAL A 81 -2.28 -2.72 -31.51
CA VAL A 81 -2.85 -2.91 -30.17
C VAL A 81 -1.85 -2.53 -29.10
N ARG A 82 -2.34 -1.95 -28.01
CA ARG A 82 -1.57 -1.60 -26.82
C ARG A 82 -1.54 -2.77 -25.86
N ILE A 83 -0.37 -2.99 -25.26
CA ILE A 83 -0.12 -4.00 -24.24
C ILE A 83 0.04 -3.32 -22.88
N SER A 84 -0.70 -3.81 -21.90
CA SER A 84 -0.54 -3.47 -20.48
C SER A 84 -0.53 -4.75 -19.64
N VAL A 85 -0.11 -4.64 -18.38
CA VAL A 85 -0.11 -5.74 -17.42
C VAL A 85 -0.66 -5.23 -16.12
N GLU A 86 -1.51 -6.02 -15.47
CA GLU A 86 -2.14 -5.66 -14.21
C GLU A 86 -2.23 -6.88 -13.29
N PRO A 87 -1.74 -6.83 -12.03
CA PRO A 87 -0.85 -5.79 -11.50
C PRO A 87 0.53 -5.80 -12.16
N GLY A 88 1.14 -4.63 -12.36
CA GLY A 88 2.53 -4.50 -12.79
C GLY A 88 2.76 -3.47 -13.89
N VAL A 89 3.98 -3.42 -14.41
CA VAL A 89 4.39 -2.41 -15.39
C VAL A 89 5.03 -3.07 -16.60
N VAL A 90 4.53 -2.71 -17.79
CA VAL A 90 5.19 -3.02 -19.07
C VAL A 90 6.35 -2.05 -19.31
N LEU A 91 7.56 -2.59 -19.43
CA LEU A 91 8.74 -1.82 -19.77
C LEU A 91 8.93 -1.69 -21.29
N ASP A 92 8.71 -2.77 -22.03
CA ASP A 92 8.87 -2.82 -23.50
C ASP A 92 8.18 -4.05 -24.10
N VAL A 93 7.80 -3.97 -25.38
CA VAL A 93 7.27 -5.08 -26.16
C VAL A 93 8.17 -5.31 -27.38
N THR A 94 8.59 -6.56 -27.57
CA THR A 94 9.39 -6.99 -28.72
C THR A 94 8.61 -7.98 -29.58
N GLY A 95 8.75 -7.87 -30.90
CA GLY A 95 7.99 -8.68 -31.85
C GLY A 95 7.99 -8.02 -33.23
N GLU A 96 7.40 -8.71 -34.22
CA GLU A 96 7.20 -8.11 -35.54
C GLU A 96 6.21 -6.95 -35.44
N GLY A 97 6.62 -5.77 -35.90
CA GLY A 97 5.80 -4.55 -35.81
C GLY A 97 5.57 -4.03 -34.39
N ALA A 98 6.39 -4.43 -33.41
CA ALA A 98 6.34 -3.88 -32.05
C ALA A 98 7.04 -2.52 -31.95
N ALA A 99 6.44 -1.60 -31.21
CA ALA A 99 6.98 -0.28 -30.93
C ALA A 99 6.52 0.20 -29.55
N GLY A 100 7.48 0.36 -28.62
CA GLY A 100 7.20 0.74 -27.24
C GLY A 100 6.30 -0.27 -26.54
N ARG A 101 5.08 0.14 -26.18
CA ARG A 101 4.07 -0.75 -25.55
C ARG A 101 3.06 -1.31 -26.54
N ASN A 102 3.28 -1.13 -27.84
CA ASN A 102 2.33 -1.47 -28.88
C ASN A 102 2.88 -2.60 -29.77
N ILE A 103 1.98 -3.36 -30.39
CA ILE A 103 2.32 -4.38 -31.39
C ILE A 103 1.33 -4.37 -32.56
N ARG A 104 1.84 -4.51 -33.78
CA ARG A 104 1.04 -4.65 -35.00
C ARG A 104 0.37 -6.02 -35.05
N VAL A 105 -0.93 -6.04 -35.27
CA VAL A 105 -1.71 -7.23 -35.59
C VAL A 105 -1.90 -7.27 -37.10
N VAL A 106 -1.63 -8.44 -37.70
CA VAL A 106 -1.77 -8.67 -39.14
C VAL A 106 -2.56 -9.96 -39.36
N ASP A 107 -3.52 -9.95 -40.27
CA ASP A 107 -4.41 -11.11 -40.52
C ASP A 107 -5.04 -11.65 -39.20
N GLY A 108 -5.35 -10.74 -38.29
CA GLY A 108 -5.95 -11.04 -36.98
C GLY A 108 -5.00 -11.66 -35.95
N LYS A 109 -3.69 -11.72 -36.19
CA LYS A 109 -2.73 -12.36 -35.27
C LYS A 109 -1.51 -11.50 -34.98
N ALA A 110 -0.99 -11.65 -33.77
CA ALA A 110 0.33 -11.14 -33.39
C ALA A 110 0.97 -12.04 -32.33
N GLN A 111 2.29 -12.01 -32.27
CA GLN A 111 3.07 -12.69 -31.24
C GLN A 111 4.28 -11.84 -30.86
N GLY A 112 4.67 -11.91 -29.60
CA GLY A 112 5.77 -11.09 -29.10
C GLY A 112 6.24 -11.54 -27.74
N THR A 113 7.18 -10.78 -27.18
CA THR A 113 7.63 -10.90 -25.80
C THR A 113 7.47 -9.55 -25.13
N VAL A 114 6.72 -9.51 -24.03
CA VAL A 114 6.61 -8.33 -23.17
C VAL A 114 7.62 -8.44 -22.04
N THR A 115 8.33 -7.35 -21.76
CA THR A 115 9.19 -7.22 -20.58
C THR A 115 8.41 -6.49 -19.50
N VAL A 116 8.28 -7.11 -18.33
CA VAL A 116 7.47 -6.62 -17.21
C VAL A 116 8.31 -6.45 -15.95
N THR A 117 7.85 -5.59 -15.04
CA THR A 117 8.40 -5.41 -13.70
C THR A 117 7.26 -5.10 -12.72
N ALA A 118 7.56 -5.10 -11.41
CA ALA A 118 6.57 -4.80 -10.36
C ALA A 118 5.30 -5.69 -10.40
N VAL A 119 5.44 -6.93 -10.89
CA VAL A 119 4.35 -7.91 -11.03
C VAL A 119 4.21 -8.76 -9.77
N TYR A 120 3.00 -8.87 -9.25
CA TYR A 120 2.66 -9.67 -8.07
C TYR A 120 1.23 -10.20 -8.18
N GLY A 121 0.91 -11.21 -7.36
CA GLY A 121 -0.39 -11.85 -7.35
C GLY A 121 -0.78 -12.47 -8.72
N PRO A 122 -2.08 -12.69 -8.99
CA PRO A 122 -2.54 -13.20 -10.27
C PRO A 122 -2.49 -12.12 -11.36
N ALA A 123 -1.31 -11.88 -11.93
CA ALA A 123 -1.07 -10.84 -12.93
C ALA A 123 -1.52 -11.26 -14.34
N ARG A 124 -2.06 -10.32 -15.13
CA ARG A 124 -2.63 -10.58 -16.47
C ARG A 124 -2.05 -9.64 -17.49
N LEU A 125 -1.90 -10.13 -18.72
CA LEU A 125 -1.60 -9.30 -19.88
C LEU A 125 -2.92 -8.83 -20.51
N TRP A 126 -3.03 -7.53 -20.71
CA TRP A 126 -4.13 -6.84 -21.34
C TRP A 126 -3.72 -6.38 -22.73
N VAL A 127 -4.64 -6.52 -23.67
CA VAL A 127 -4.51 -6.07 -25.06
C VAL A 127 -5.71 -5.20 -25.38
N GLU A 128 -5.47 -4.00 -25.90
CA GLU A 128 -6.53 -3.05 -26.25
C GLU A 128 -6.27 -2.44 -27.63
N ASP A 129 -7.30 -2.40 -28.48
CA ASP A 129 -7.27 -1.62 -29.72
C ASP A 129 -7.72 -0.18 -29.45
N LEU A 130 -6.75 0.73 -29.44
CA LEU A 130 -6.99 2.16 -29.25
C LEU A 130 -7.23 2.90 -30.57
N GLY A 131 -7.18 2.23 -31.72
CA GLY A 131 -7.22 2.90 -33.03
C GLY A 131 -5.88 3.50 -33.48
N TYR A 132 -4.82 3.28 -32.70
CA TYR A 132 -3.52 3.93 -32.91
C TYR A 132 -2.85 3.61 -34.25
N SER A 133 -2.60 4.64 -35.05
CA SER A 133 -1.89 4.58 -36.32
C SER A 133 -0.59 5.40 -36.26
N PRO A 134 0.54 4.79 -35.83
CA PRO A 134 1.79 5.53 -35.62
C PRO A 134 2.40 6.05 -36.92
N VAL A 135 2.75 7.33 -36.95
CA VAL A 135 3.58 7.94 -38.01
C VAL A 135 4.79 8.68 -37.44
N PRO A 136 5.88 8.83 -38.23
CA PRO A 136 7.01 9.65 -37.78
C PRO A 136 6.57 11.08 -37.48
N LEU A 137 6.98 11.62 -36.32
CA LEU A 137 6.70 13.01 -35.92
C LEU A 137 7.13 14.08 -36.95
N ALA A 138 8.01 13.73 -37.88
CA ALA A 138 8.40 14.60 -38.98
C ALA A 138 7.25 14.91 -39.96
N ASP A 139 6.23 14.06 -40.00
CA ASP A 139 5.18 14.08 -41.03
C ASP A 139 3.93 14.87 -40.63
N ARG A 140 3.92 15.49 -39.43
CA ARG A 140 2.77 16.23 -38.85
C ARG A 140 1.49 15.38 -38.85
N PRO A 141 1.41 14.37 -37.96
CA PRO A 141 0.25 13.48 -37.80
C PRO A 141 -1.07 14.24 -37.67
N ALA A 142 -2.19 13.62 -38.08
CA ALA A 142 -3.54 14.14 -37.87
C ALA A 142 -3.71 14.74 -36.46
N CYS A 143 -3.43 13.93 -35.43
CA CYS A 143 -3.55 14.28 -34.01
C CYS A 143 -2.55 15.31 -33.46
N SER A 144 -1.77 15.97 -34.31
CA SER A 144 -0.81 17.02 -33.94
C SER A 144 -0.69 18.11 -35.01
N ASN A 145 -1.58 18.16 -36.00
CA ASN A 145 -1.41 19.06 -37.13
C ASN A 145 -2.10 20.42 -36.95
N GLY A 146 -2.94 20.60 -35.92
CA GLY A 146 -3.68 21.83 -35.63
C GLY A 146 -5.06 21.91 -36.27
N LYS A 147 -5.65 20.78 -36.68
CA LYS A 147 -6.95 20.72 -37.35
C LYS A 147 -7.82 19.64 -36.72
N ASP A 148 -9.09 19.73 -37.06
CA ASP A 148 -10.12 18.73 -36.82
C ASP A 148 -10.24 17.96 -38.14
N ASP A 149 -9.55 16.82 -38.25
CA ASP A 149 -9.44 15.99 -39.45
C ASP A 149 -10.61 14.99 -39.57
N ASP A 150 -11.33 14.66 -38.48
CA ASP A 150 -12.51 13.78 -38.48
C ASP A 150 -13.87 14.52 -38.44
N GLY A 151 -13.87 15.81 -38.09
CA GLY A 151 -15.02 16.71 -38.11
C GLY A 151 -15.87 16.73 -36.83
N ASP A 152 -15.34 16.28 -35.69
CA ASP A 152 -16.08 16.16 -34.42
C ASP A 152 -16.01 17.43 -33.52
N VAL A 153 -15.31 18.48 -33.98
CA VAL A 153 -15.05 19.77 -33.31
C VAL A 153 -13.94 19.72 -32.25
N LEU A 154 -13.40 18.56 -31.96
CA LEU A 154 -12.20 18.38 -31.14
C LEU A 154 -10.98 18.48 -32.07
N ILE A 155 -9.85 18.91 -31.51
CA ILE A 155 -8.64 19.21 -32.29
C ILE A 155 -7.46 18.66 -31.53
N ASP A 156 -6.76 17.73 -32.16
CA ASP A 156 -5.50 17.14 -31.74
C ASP A 156 -5.49 16.51 -30.33
N PHE A 157 -4.47 15.70 -30.07
CA PHE A 157 -4.16 15.22 -28.72
C PHE A 157 -3.71 16.38 -27.80
N PRO A 158 -4.14 16.45 -26.52
CA PRO A 158 -4.99 15.52 -25.78
C PRO A 158 -6.48 15.93 -25.70
N ALA A 159 -6.89 16.94 -26.48
CA ALA A 159 -8.26 17.47 -26.42
C ALA A 159 -9.25 16.59 -27.20
N ASP A 160 -8.77 15.93 -28.25
CA ASP A 160 -9.48 14.95 -29.03
C ASP A 160 -9.32 13.52 -28.47
N PRO A 161 -10.40 12.85 -27.99
CA PRO A 161 -10.41 11.47 -27.52
C PRO A 161 -10.23 10.42 -28.63
N GLY A 162 -10.43 10.77 -29.88
CA GLY A 162 -10.14 9.92 -31.04
C GLY A 162 -8.64 9.68 -31.22
N CYS A 163 -7.82 10.64 -30.79
CA CYS A 163 -6.37 10.53 -30.78
C CYS A 163 -5.85 9.71 -29.61
N ALA A 164 -5.25 8.54 -29.88
CA ALA A 164 -4.62 7.74 -28.84
C ALA A 164 -3.32 8.38 -28.32
N PHE A 165 -2.54 9.00 -29.22
CA PHE A 165 -1.26 9.66 -28.92
C PHE A 165 -1.01 10.86 -29.86
N ALA A 166 -0.03 11.70 -29.53
CA ALA A 166 0.34 12.86 -30.36
C ALA A 166 1.03 12.48 -31.69
N ASP A 167 1.48 11.24 -31.87
CA ASP A 167 2.06 10.73 -33.11
C ASP A 167 1.11 9.82 -33.91
N ASP A 168 -0.19 9.94 -33.63
CA ASP A 168 -1.27 9.21 -34.29
C ASP A 168 -1.76 9.93 -35.55
N ASP A 169 -1.89 9.21 -36.66
CA ASP A 169 -2.33 9.75 -37.95
C ASP A 169 -3.83 9.55 -38.22
N ASP A 170 -4.56 9.01 -37.24
CA ASP A 170 -6.01 8.83 -37.31
C ASP A 170 -6.66 9.46 -36.06
N GLU A 171 -7.60 10.39 -36.29
CA GLU A 171 -8.45 10.96 -35.23
C GLU A 171 -9.72 10.10 -35.02
N GLY A 172 -9.88 9.00 -35.77
CA GLY A 172 -10.97 8.07 -35.59
C GLY A 172 -10.85 7.26 -34.30
N THR A 173 -11.95 7.12 -33.57
CA THR A 173 -12.01 6.24 -32.40
C THR A 173 -11.68 4.79 -32.74
N GLY A 174 -10.77 4.17 -31.97
CA GLY A 174 -10.51 2.74 -32.04
C GLY A 174 -11.74 1.87 -31.73
N SER A 175 -11.64 0.57 -32.01
CA SER A 175 -12.75 -0.35 -31.66
C SER A 175 -12.92 -0.56 -30.16
N PHE A 176 -11.89 -0.20 -29.36
CA PHE A 176 -11.76 -0.52 -27.93
C PHE A 176 -11.95 -2.01 -27.64
N ALA A 177 -11.76 -2.87 -28.65
CA ALA A 177 -11.73 -4.30 -28.47
C ALA A 177 -10.62 -4.63 -27.47
N ALA A 178 -10.98 -5.32 -26.39
CA ALA A 178 -10.05 -5.67 -25.33
C ALA A 178 -9.98 -7.19 -25.16
N GLY A 179 -8.81 -7.67 -24.76
CA GLY A 179 -8.55 -9.06 -24.46
C GLY A 179 -7.63 -9.21 -23.26
N ILE A 180 -7.89 -10.21 -22.42
CA ILE A 180 -7.06 -10.51 -21.25
C ILE A 180 -6.53 -11.93 -21.32
N SER A 181 -5.30 -12.13 -20.86
CA SER A 181 -4.75 -13.46 -20.69
C SER A 181 -5.35 -14.16 -19.46
N PRO A 182 -5.28 -15.50 -19.40
CA PRO A 182 -5.24 -16.19 -18.11
C PRO A 182 -4.15 -15.59 -17.21
N PRO A 183 -4.31 -15.66 -15.87
CA PRO A 183 -3.33 -15.09 -14.96
C PRO A 183 -2.01 -15.85 -15.05
N VAL A 184 -0.90 -15.12 -14.98
CA VAL A 184 0.43 -15.66 -14.65
C VAL A 184 0.55 -15.65 -13.13
N PRO A 185 0.69 -16.83 -12.48
CA PRO A 185 0.80 -16.89 -11.03
C PRO A 185 2.07 -16.23 -10.48
N TYR A 186 1.91 -15.11 -9.78
CA TYR A 186 2.88 -14.55 -8.84
C TYR A 186 2.33 -14.61 -7.42
N GLU A 187 3.22 -14.61 -6.43
CA GLU A 187 2.88 -14.48 -5.03
C GLU A 187 2.36 -13.06 -4.76
N LEU A 188 1.37 -12.94 -3.87
CA LEU A 188 1.08 -11.65 -3.25
C LEU A 188 2.31 -11.17 -2.46
N PRO A 189 2.57 -9.85 -2.41
CA PRO A 189 3.69 -9.29 -1.67
C PRO A 189 3.49 -9.46 -0.15
N ARG A 190 4.60 -9.65 0.55
CA ARG A 190 4.66 -9.65 2.02
C ARG A 190 4.77 -8.24 2.56
N ILE A 191 4.65 -8.10 3.88
CA ILE A 191 4.91 -6.81 4.54
C ILE A 191 6.35 -6.33 4.24
N SER A 192 7.34 -7.22 4.26
CA SER A 192 8.73 -6.87 3.94
C SER A 192 8.93 -6.46 2.48
N ASP A 193 8.19 -7.07 1.55
CA ASP A 193 8.18 -6.67 0.15
C ASP A 193 7.62 -5.25 -0.01
N VAL A 194 6.53 -4.95 0.71
CA VAL A 194 5.90 -3.62 0.76
C VAL A 194 6.80 -2.58 1.40
N GLN A 195 7.50 -2.93 2.48
CA GLN A 195 8.51 -2.07 3.12
C GLN A 195 9.78 -1.89 2.26
N GLY A 196 10.01 -2.77 1.27
CA GLY A 196 11.11 -2.63 0.32
C GLY A 196 12.50 -3.06 0.83
N PHE A 197 12.65 -3.40 2.11
CA PHE A 197 13.95 -3.54 2.81
C PHE A 197 14.77 -2.24 2.82
N GLY A 198 14.10 -1.09 2.89
CA GLY A 198 14.72 0.23 2.95
C GLY A 198 13.79 1.25 3.57
N ALA A 199 14.15 2.52 3.47
CA ALA A 199 13.38 3.63 4.04
C ALA A 199 12.24 4.13 3.13
N THR A 200 11.98 3.43 2.01
CA THR A 200 10.92 3.77 1.08
C THR A 200 10.35 2.51 0.43
N THR A 201 9.04 2.43 0.34
CA THR A 201 8.30 1.39 -0.36
C THR A 201 8.58 1.40 -1.88
N PRO A 202 8.68 0.22 -2.52
CA PRO A 202 8.71 0.10 -3.97
C PRO A 202 7.32 0.22 -4.63
N PHE A 203 6.25 0.36 -3.83
CA PHE A 203 4.86 0.38 -4.30
C PHE A 203 4.14 1.69 -3.94
N PRO A 204 4.70 2.88 -4.22
CA PRO A 204 4.11 4.13 -3.77
C PRO A 204 2.74 4.35 -4.42
N TYR A 205 1.72 4.59 -3.61
CA TYR A 205 0.33 4.84 -4.01
C TYR A 205 -0.39 3.66 -4.67
N GLU A 206 0.18 2.45 -4.60
CA GLU A 206 -0.44 1.24 -5.14
C GLU A 206 -1.41 0.62 -4.13
N ALA A 207 -2.55 0.14 -4.63
CA ALA A 207 -3.48 -0.67 -3.85
C ALA A 207 -3.03 -2.13 -3.87
N ILE A 208 -2.62 -2.65 -2.70
CA ILE A 208 -2.00 -3.96 -2.58
C ILE A 208 -2.78 -4.85 -1.62
N GLU A 209 -2.91 -6.12 -1.98
CA GLU A 209 -3.29 -7.19 -1.05
C GLU A 209 -2.02 -7.85 -0.50
N ILE A 210 -1.92 -7.92 0.84
CA ILE A 210 -0.80 -8.52 1.55
C ILE A 210 -1.01 -10.04 1.62
N ASN A 211 0.07 -10.78 1.41
CA ASN A 211 0.08 -12.23 1.54
C ASN A 211 -0.11 -12.67 3.00
N THR A 212 -1.28 -13.22 3.31
CA THR A 212 -1.62 -13.75 4.65
C THR A 212 -1.55 -15.29 4.71
N ASP A 213 -1.38 -15.97 3.57
CA ASP A 213 -1.52 -17.44 3.40
C ASP A 213 -0.19 -18.21 3.57
N ARG A 214 0.53 -17.98 4.68
CA ARG A 214 1.91 -18.46 4.87
C ARG A 214 2.10 -19.17 6.22
N PRO A 215 3.22 -19.91 6.45
CA PRO A 215 3.32 -20.87 7.55
C PRO A 215 3.15 -20.27 8.95
N GLN A 216 3.33 -18.96 9.11
CA GLN A 216 3.01 -18.25 10.36
C GLN A 216 2.06 -17.08 10.08
N PRO A 217 1.18 -16.74 11.04
CA PRO A 217 0.17 -15.72 10.87
C PRO A 217 0.73 -14.30 10.93
N LEU A 218 -0.03 -13.36 10.39
CA LEU A 218 0.10 -11.94 10.66
C LEU A 218 -0.65 -11.63 11.95
N VAL A 219 0.02 -11.01 12.93
CA VAL A 219 -0.56 -10.75 14.26
C VAL A 219 -0.68 -9.26 14.52
N VAL A 220 -1.82 -8.83 15.05
CA VAL A 220 -2.03 -7.47 15.55
C VAL A 220 -1.19 -7.25 16.80
N THR A 221 -0.22 -6.34 16.75
CA THR A 221 0.71 -6.07 17.85
C THR A 221 0.32 -4.85 18.68
N ARG A 222 -0.44 -3.92 18.09
CA ARG A 222 -1.03 -2.74 18.75
C ARG A 222 -2.31 -2.31 18.03
N VAL A 223 -3.30 -1.88 18.80
CA VAL A 223 -4.47 -1.15 18.29
C VAL A 223 -4.35 0.30 18.74
N ALA A 224 -4.46 1.25 17.82
CA ALA A 224 -4.36 2.68 18.07
C ALA A 224 -5.72 3.39 17.82
N SER A 225 -5.80 4.69 18.13
CA SER A 225 -7.01 5.48 17.86
C SER A 225 -7.28 5.71 16.37
N ASP A 226 -6.25 5.55 15.56
CA ASP A 226 -6.14 5.89 14.15
C ASP A 226 -5.69 4.68 13.30
N GLY A 227 -5.89 3.46 13.80
CA GLY A 227 -5.53 2.25 13.07
C GLY A 227 -4.98 1.14 13.94
N PHE A 228 -4.13 0.31 13.35
CA PHE A 228 -3.54 -0.85 14.01
C PHE A 228 -2.20 -1.23 13.40
N TYR A 229 -1.36 -1.89 14.21
CA TYR A 229 -0.05 -2.38 13.80
C TYR A 229 -0.11 -3.89 13.65
N VAL A 230 0.49 -4.38 12.58
CA VAL A 230 0.53 -5.80 12.23
C VAL A 230 1.98 -6.23 12.09
N THR A 231 2.26 -7.47 12.47
CA THR A 231 3.57 -8.10 12.30
C THR A 231 3.43 -9.46 11.65
N ASP A 232 4.16 -9.68 10.56
CA ASP A 232 4.32 -11.00 9.94
C ASP A 232 5.35 -11.81 10.75
N LEU A 233 4.92 -12.95 11.31
CA LEU A 233 5.78 -13.80 12.13
C LEU A 233 6.78 -14.64 11.31
N SER A 234 6.62 -14.71 9.99
CA SER A 234 7.46 -15.53 9.12
C SER A 234 8.88 -14.98 8.91
N GLU A 235 9.09 -13.67 9.10
CA GLU A 235 10.32 -12.97 8.69
C GLU A 235 11.01 -12.17 9.81
N GLN A 236 10.75 -12.55 11.06
CA GLN A 236 11.29 -11.89 12.25
C GLN A 236 12.83 -11.72 12.23
N ALA A 237 13.57 -12.64 11.62
CA ALA A 237 15.03 -12.56 11.56
C ALA A 237 15.56 -11.53 10.54
N THR A 238 14.74 -11.16 9.55
CA THR A 238 15.13 -10.22 8.48
C THR A 238 14.79 -8.78 8.87
N GLY A 239 13.70 -8.57 9.61
CA GLY A 239 13.11 -7.26 9.84
C GLY A 239 12.19 -6.83 8.69
N TYR A 240 11.74 -5.57 8.72
CA TYR A 240 10.80 -4.97 7.75
C TYR A 240 9.44 -5.68 7.69
N ASN A 241 9.14 -6.53 8.65
CA ASN A 241 7.99 -7.42 8.65
C ASN A 241 6.85 -6.87 9.52
N HIS A 242 6.83 -5.55 9.72
CA HIS A 242 5.83 -4.83 10.49
C HIS A 242 5.27 -3.68 9.66
N ILE A 243 3.98 -3.38 9.83
CA ILE A 243 3.35 -2.26 9.15
C ILE A 243 2.22 -1.69 9.98
N PHE A 244 2.05 -0.38 9.87
CA PHE A 244 0.86 0.31 10.38
C PHE A 244 -0.20 0.39 9.29
N ALA A 245 -1.42 0.00 9.64
CA ALA A 245 -2.60 0.17 8.82
C ALA A 245 -3.42 1.33 9.38
N PHE A 246 -3.33 2.48 8.71
CA PHE A 246 -3.99 3.73 9.09
C PHE A 246 -5.49 3.70 8.75
N SER A 247 -6.32 3.95 9.76
CA SER A 247 -7.76 4.14 9.63
C SER A 247 -8.17 5.42 10.37
N PHE A 248 -9.24 6.11 9.96
CA PHE A 248 -9.68 7.33 10.65
C PHE A 248 -10.22 7.09 12.07
N ASN A 249 -10.32 5.84 12.50
CA ASN A 249 -10.84 5.42 13.79
C ASN A 249 -10.22 4.09 14.22
N THR A 250 -10.29 3.83 15.53
CA THR A 250 -9.98 2.51 16.10
C THR A 250 -10.80 1.43 15.38
N PRO A 251 -10.16 0.40 14.83
CA PRO A 251 -10.84 -0.72 14.19
C PRO A 251 -11.84 -1.38 15.17
N PRO A 252 -13.14 -1.44 14.84
CA PRO A 252 -14.15 -1.96 15.74
C PRO A 252 -13.90 -3.44 16.03
N GLY A 253 -13.97 -3.80 17.32
CA GLY A 253 -13.85 -5.18 17.76
C GLY A 253 -12.45 -5.79 17.64
N MET A 254 -11.45 -5.14 17.03
CA MET A 254 -10.08 -5.65 16.93
C MET A 254 -9.36 -5.57 18.28
N ARG A 255 -8.57 -6.59 18.61
CA ARG A 255 -7.76 -6.66 19.82
C ARG A 255 -6.31 -7.03 19.48
N VAL A 256 -5.39 -6.63 20.35
CA VAL A 256 -4.01 -7.14 20.29
C VAL A 256 -4.07 -8.65 20.34
N CYS A 257 -3.25 -9.30 19.51
CA CYS A 257 -3.17 -10.73 19.30
C CYS A 257 -4.17 -11.36 18.32
N ASP A 258 -5.07 -10.57 17.73
CA ASP A 258 -5.86 -11.05 16.60
C ASP A 258 -4.94 -11.43 15.42
N ARG A 259 -5.34 -12.45 14.67
CA ARG A 259 -4.66 -12.89 13.46
C ARG A 259 -5.31 -12.26 12.25
N VAL A 260 -4.55 -11.57 11.43
CA VAL A 260 -5.06 -10.95 10.20
C VAL A 260 -5.03 -12.00 9.10
N THR A 261 -6.21 -12.40 8.60
CA THR A 261 -6.37 -13.42 7.55
C THR A 261 -6.58 -12.82 6.17
N TYR A 262 -6.92 -11.53 6.11
CA TYR A 262 -6.99 -10.75 4.88
C TYR A 262 -6.57 -9.32 5.21
N LEU A 263 -5.73 -8.72 4.36
CA LEU A 263 -5.28 -7.34 4.53
C LEU A 263 -5.00 -6.74 3.16
N THR A 264 -5.65 -5.62 2.86
CA THR A 264 -5.35 -4.79 1.69
C THR A 264 -5.44 -3.32 2.08
N GLY A 265 -4.73 -2.46 1.36
CA GLY A 265 -4.81 -1.01 1.48
C GLY A 265 -3.96 -0.33 0.42
N THR A 266 -4.01 0.99 0.38
CA THR A 266 -3.12 1.78 -0.48
C THR A 266 -1.83 2.09 0.28
N VAL A 267 -0.70 1.65 -0.27
CA VAL A 267 0.62 1.89 0.32
C VAL A 267 0.99 3.36 0.17
N VAL A 268 1.38 4.02 1.26
CA VAL A 268 1.78 5.43 1.24
C VAL A 268 3.02 5.67 2.11
N GLU A 269 3.81 6.65 1.68
CA GLU A 269 4.90 7.23 2.46
C GLU A 269 4.38 8.47 3.20
N PHE A 270 4.19 8.38 4.51
CA PHE A 270 3.65 9.46 5.31
C PHE A 270 4.70 10.02 6.27
N PHE A 271 5.39 11.09 5.86
CA PHE A 271 6.50 11.67 6.62
C PHE A 271 7.61 10.65 6.94
N GLY A 272 8.06 9.90 5.93
CA GLY A 272 9.15 8.93 6.06
C GLY A 272 8.78 7.70 6.89
N PHE A 273 7.51 7.32 6.84
CA PHE A 273 6.93 6.16 7.52
C PHE A 273 6.03 5.43 6.52
N THR A 274 6.31 4.15 6.28
CA THR A 274 5.52 3.33 5.35
C THR A 274 4.26 2.83 6.04
N GLU A 275 3.09 3.16 5.50
CA GLU A 275 1.80 2.72 6.04
C GLU A 275 0.83 2.25 4.95
N LEU A 276 -0.17 1.46 5.36
CA LEU A 276 -1.35 1.14 4.55
C LEU A 276 -2.48 2.10 4.89
N SER A 277 -2.86 2.94 3.94
CA SER A 277 -4.03 3.81 4.06
C SER A 277 -5.30 3.10 3.55
N PHE A 278 -6.45 3.47 4.12
CA PHE A 278 -7.77 2.90 3.80
C PHE A 278 -7.81 1.35 3.82
N PRO A 279 -7.37 0.72 4.92
CA PRO A 279 -7.23 -0.72 4.95
C PRO A 279 -8.59 -1.42 4.94
N SER A 280 -8.68 -2.52 4.20
CA SER A 280 -9.72 -3.54 4.38
C SER A 280 -9.08 -4.79 4.95
N PHE A 281 -9.69 -5.37 5.98
CA PHE A 281 -9.11 -6.49 6.71
C PHE A 281 -10.17 -7.46 7.20
N VAL A 282 -9.76 -8.71 7.37
CA VAL A 282 -10.50 -9.75 8.11
C VAL A 282 -9.57 -10.31 9.16
N VAL A 283 -10.11 -10.51 10.36
CA VAL A 283 -9.37 -11.11 11.47
C VAL A 283 -10.01 -12.41 11.93
N ASP A 284 -9.15 -13.35 12.29
CA ASP A 284 -9.44 -14.47 13.16
C ASP A 284 -8.87 -14.17 14.56
N TYR A 285 -9.39 -14.80 15.60
CA TYR A 285 -8.99 -14.47 16.97
C TYR A 285 -8.74 -15.71 17.84
N PRO A 286 -7.64 -15.72 18.61
CA PRO A 286 -7.41 -16.78 19.59
C PRO A 286 -8.41 -16.69 20.76
N ILE A 287 -8.98 -17.83 21.14
CA ILE A 287 -9.89 -17.97 22.29
C ILE A 287 -9.08 -18.28 23.55
N GLU A 288 -9.42 -17.60 24.66
CA GLU A 288 -8.80 -17.82 25.96
C GLU A 288 -8.94 -19.28 26.42
N GLY A 289 -7.82 -19.91 26.78
CA GLY A 289 -7.78 -21.30 27.25
C GLY A 289 -7.70 -22.35 26.15
N GLU A 290 -7.93 -21.97 24.89
CA GLU A 290 -7.79 -22.85 23.72
C GLU A 290 -6.51 -22.56 22.95
N GLU A 291 -6.20 -21.27 22.76
CA GLU A 291 -5.05 -20.80 22.00
C GLU A 291 -4.18 -19.84 22.81
N THR A 292 -2.89 -19.80 22.45
CA THR A 292 -1.93 -18.88 23.05
C THR A 292 -1.65 -17.72 22.14
N CYS A 293 -1.55 -16.53 22.71
CA CYS A 293 -1.15 -15.37 21.97
C CYS A 293 0.27 -15.50 21.36
N GLN A 294 0.45 -15.00 20.13
CA GLN A 294 1.70 -15.14 19.36
C GLN A 294 2.39 -13.80 19.06
N VAL A 295 2.03 -12.72 19.76
CA VAL A 295 2.74 -11.43 19.64
C VAL A 295 4.22 -11.68 19.98
N PRO A 296 5.17 -11.31 19.09
CA PRO A 296 6.58 -11.60 19.31
C PRO A 296 7.14 -10.74 20.45
N GLU A 297 8.17 -11.24 21.14
CA GLU A 297 8.87 -10.44 22.14
C GLU A 297 9.57 -9.25 21.45
N PRO A 298 9.58 -8.06 22.09
CA PRO A 298 10.17 -6.88 21.50
C PRO A 298 11.67 -7.02 21.29
N VAL A 299 12.18 -6.42 20.21
CA VAL A 299 13.61 -6.26 20.01
C VAL A 299 14.15 -5.22 21.00
N VAL A 300 15.15 -5.59 21.81
CA VAL A 300 15.78 -4.67 22.74
C VAL A 300 16.76 -3.76 21.97
N LEU A 301 16.57 -2.45 22.08
CA LEU A 301 17.39 -1.44 21.44
C LEU A 301 18.53 -1.04 22.39
N ASP A 302 19.76 -1.35 21.99
CA ASP A 302 20.97 -0.87 22.65
C ASP A 302 21.45 0.46 22.06
N ASP A 303 22.55 0.99 22.59
CA ASP A 303 23.13 2.26 22.12
C ASP A 303 23.58 2.20 20.65
N ALA A 304 24.04 1.05 20.17
CA ALA A 304 24.50 0.89 18.80
C ALA A 304 23.31 0.89 17.85
N THR A 305 22.26 0.12 18.15
CA THR A 305 21.04 0.04 17.34
C THR A 305 20.36 1.41 17.23
N ILE A 306 20.20 2.15 18.33
CA ILE A 306 19.53 3.47 18.32
C ILE A 306 20.25 4.48 17.41
N LYS A 307 21.58 4.34 17.25
CA LYS A 307 22.40 5.22 16.40
C LYS A 307 22.49 4.77 14.94
N ASP A 308 22.05 3.55 14.64
CA ASP A 308 22.08 2.96 13.31
C ASP A 308 20.72 3.13 12.63
N ILE A 309 20.66 4.03 11.65
CA ILE A 309 19.43 4.36 10.93
C ILE A 309 18.87 3.12 10.22
N ASP A 310 19.72 2.31 9.60
CA ASP A 310 19.28 1.12 8.85
C ASP A 310 18.78 0.03 9.81
N ALA A 311 19.36 -0.07 11.01
CA ALA A 311 18.91 -1.00 12.04
C ALA A 311 17.56 -0.59 12.66
N MET A 312 17.34 0.72 12.83
CA MET A 312 16.05 1.25 13.31
C MET A 312 14.97 1.11 12.25
N GLU A 313 15.29 1.33 10.97
CA GLU A 313 14.37 1.20 9.84
C GLU A 313 13.78 -0.21 9.73
N LYS A 314 14.62 -1.24 9.96
CA LYS A 314 14.18 -2.66 10.03
C LYS A 314 13.07 -2.92 11.04
N LEU A 315 12.97 -2.07 12.06
CA LEU A 315 12.08 -2.21 13.19
C LEU A 315 10.91 -1.21 13.12
N GLU A 316 10.80 -0.42 12.04
CA GLU A 316 9.68 0.48 11.84
C GLU A 316 8.35 -0.28 11.98
N SER A 317 7.38 0.29 12.70
CA SER A 317 6.10 -0.33 13.07
C SER A 317 6.20 -1.57 13.99
N GLY A 318 7.42 -2.04 14.27
CA GLY A 318 7.69 -3.22 15.08
C GLY A 318 7.65 -2.93 16.57
N LEU A 319 7.52 -4.01 17.36
CA LEU A 319 7.59 -3.92 18.82
C LEU A 319 9.04 -3.89 19.27
N VAL A 320 9.41 -2.85 20.02
CA VAL A 320 10.78 -2.62 20.51
C VAL A 320 10.77 -2.35 22.01
N ARG A 321 11.94 -2.48 22.64
CA ARG A 321 12.13 -2.21 24.08
C ARG A 321 13.44 -1.46 24.32
N ILE A 322 13.40 -0.48 25.22
CA ILE A 322 14.60 0.15 25.79
C ILE A 322 14.67 -0.16 27.29
N GLU A 323 15.88 -0.22 27.85
CA GLU A 323 16.11 -0.60 29.24
C GLU A 323 17.09 0.31 29.98
N GLY A 324 16.71 0.75 31.18
CA GLY A 324 17.51 1.59 32.06
C GLY A 324 17.76 3.00 31.51
N PHE A 325 16.74 3.60 30.91
CA PHE A 325 16.76 5.00 30.44
C PHE A 325 16.15 5.92 31.50
N ARG A 326 16.60 7.17 31.56
CA ARG A 326 16.06 8.18 32.47
C ARG A 326 15.16 9.15 31.73
N ILE A 327 14.10 9.60 32.39
CA ILE A 327 13.27 10.70 31.91
C ILE A 327 14.12 11.97 31.89
N ALA A 328 13.98 12.79 30.84
CA ALA A 328 14.61 14.10 30.75
C ALA A 328 14.47 14.90 32.07
N THR A 329 15.57 15.50 32.53
CA THR A 329 15.55 16.31 33.77
C THR A 329 15.04 17.73 33.52
N LYS A 330 15.19 18.23 32.29
CA LYS A 330 14.76 19.56 31.85
C LYS A 330 13.45 19.40 31.09
N PHE A 331 12.35 19.50 31.82
CA PHE A 331 11.04 19.15 31.29
C PHE A 331 9.95 19.90 32.05
N GLY A 332 9.63 21.12 31.63
CA GLY A 332 8.67 21.95 32.34
C GLY A 332 8.00 23.02 31.48
N PRO A 333 6.80 23.47 31.91
CA PRO A 333 5.91 24.31 31.12
C PRO A 333 6.35 25.76 30.93
N LYS A 334 7.30 26.25 31.73
CA LYS A 334 7.63 27.67 31.73
C LYS A 334 8.49 28.02 30.50
N PRO A 335 8.35 29.22 29.93
CA PRO A 335 9.19 29.66 28.82
C PRO A 335 10.67 29.64 29.17
N VAL A 336 11.53 29.17 28.26
CA VAL A 336 12.99 29.16 28.46
C VAL A 336 13.53 30.57 28.68
N VAL A 337 14.43 30.70 29.66
CA VAL A 337 15.10 31.97 30.01
C VAL A 337 16.53 31.94 29.50
N ASP A 338 16.99 33.03 28.88
CA ASP A 338 18.36 33.21 28.38
C ASP A 338 18.86 32.08 27.46
N ASN A 339 17.96 31.40 26.76
CA ASN A 339 18.24 30.24 25.91
C ASN A 339 18.86 29.04 26.66
N VAL A 340 18.57 28.89 27.96
CA VAL A 340 19.09 27.82 28.81
C VAL A 340 17.91 27.01 29.39
N PRO A 341 17.59 25.83 28.82
CA PRO A 341 16.55 24.98 29.38
C PRO A 341 16.94 24.42 30.76
N ASP A 342 15.97 24.37 31.66
CA ASP A 342 16.08 23.81 33.01
C ASP A 342 14.88 22.92 33.38
N ALA A 343 14.81 22.47 34.64
CA ALA A 343 13.77 21.56 35.12
C ALA A 343 12.34 22.10 34.96
N ASP A 344 12.16 23.41 35.10
CA ASP A 344 10.86 24.08 35.01
C ASP A 344 10.65 24.82 33.68
N HIS A 345 11.75 25.20 33.02
CA HIS A 345 11.75 25.98 31.79
C HIS A 345 12.27 25.16 30.61
N SER A 346 11.38 24.52 29.86
CA SER A 346 11.73 23.85 28.60
C SER A 346 10.75 24.15 27.47
N ASN A 347 9.89 25.15 27.66
CA ASN A 347 8.96 25.63 26.65
C ASN A 347 9.63 26.66 25.73
N CYS A 348 9.75 26.32 24.45
CA CYS A 348 10.34 27.18 23.43
C CYS A 348 9.33 28.00 22.61
N ASP A 349 8.04 27.90 22.91
CA ASP A 349 7.03 28.88 22.50
C ASP A 349 7.16 30.11 23.41
N LEU A 350 8.03 31.02 23.02
CA LEU A 350 8.38 32.20 23.82
C LEU A 350 7.36 33.33 23.65
N ASN A 351 6.59 33.30 22.56
CA ASN A 351 5.58 34.30 22.24
C ASN A 351 4.17 33.93 22.77
N GLY A 352 3.94 32.64 23.08
CA GLY A 352 2.73 32.11 23.70
C GLY A 352 1.59 31.82 22.71
N ASP A 353 1.88 31.57 21.43
CA ASP A 353 0.89 31.25 20.39
C ASP A 353 0.54 29.76 20.31
N GLY A 354 1.20 28.92 21.11
CA GLY A 354 1.02 27.48 21.21
C GLY A 354 1.89 26.68 20.25
N GLN A 355 2.81 27.32 19.50
CA GLN A 355 3.71 26.68 18.56
C GLN A 355 5.14 27.19 18.71
N VAL A 356 6.10 26.40 18.22
CA VAL A 356 7.50 26.83 18.14
C VAL A 356 7.75 27.31 16.71
N ASP A 357 8.07 28.59 16.54
CA ASP A 357 8.50 29.14 15.26
C ASP A 357 9.99 28.83 15.03
N PHE A 358 10.27 27.85 14.17
CA PHE A 358 11.64 27.45 13.84
C PHE A 358 12.39 28.50 12.98
N GLU A 359 11.68 29.45 12.35
CA GLU A 359 12.31 30.54 11.60
C GLU A 359 12.66 31.73 12.51
N SER A 360 12.03 31.82 13.68
CA SER A 360 12.36 32.81 14.70
C SER A 360 13.74 32.54 15.29
N GLN A 361 14.60 33.57 15.32
CA GLN A 361 15.93 33.47 15.92
C GLN A 361 15.88 33.06 17.40
N ALA A 362 14.83 33.45 18.13
CA ALA A 362 14.71 33.17 19.55
C ALA A 362 14.17 31.75 19.82
N GLU A 363 13.06 31.40 19.18
CA GLU A 363 12.38 30.12 19.40
C GLU A 363 13.12 28.96 18.72
N GLY A 364 13.62 29.18 17.50
CA GLY A 364 14.50 28.23 16.81
C GLY A 364 15.77 27.92 17.62
N ALA A 365 16.47 28.94 18.13
CA ALA A 365 17.66 28.73 18.95
C ALA A 365 17.37 28.03 20.29
N CYS A 366 16.18 28.24 20.85
CA CYS A 366 15.70 27.52 22.04
C CYS A 366 15.46 26.04 21.73
N SER A 367 14.74 25.77 20.65
CA SER A 367 14.42 24.43 20.18
C SER A 367 15.68 23.63 19.85
N ASP A 368 16.66 24.27 19.20
CA ASP A 368 17.97 23.69 18.90
C ASP A 368 18.76 23.38 20.17
N ALA A 369 18.78 24.30 21.13
CA ALA A 369 19.46 24.10 22.42
C ALA A 369 18.86 22.92 23.21
N CYS A 370 17.52 22.79 23.21
CA CYS A 370 16.86 21.64 23.84
C CYS A 370 17.07 20.36 23.04
N SER A 371 17.05 20.41 21.71
CA SER A 371 17.31 19.27 20.82
C SER A 371 18.69 18.67 21.03
N ALA A 372 19.71 19.52 21.19
CA ALA A 372 21.10 19.12 21.41
C ALA A 372 21.36 18.52 22.82
N ASP A 373 20.49 18.76 23.79
CA ASP A 373 20.62 18.23 25.15
C ASP A 373 19.79 16.93 25.33
N PRO A 374 20.43 15.77 25.57
CA PRO A 374 19.75 14.51 25.86
C PRO A 374 18.78 14.57 27.04
N ALA A 375 19.03 15.48 27.98
CA ALA A 375 18.22 15.62 29.19
C ALA A 375 17.13 16.69 29.05
N CYS A 376 16.88 17.22 27.85
CA CYS A 376 15.84 18.23 27.58
C CYS A 376 14.70 17.71 26.71
N THR A 377 13.48 17.80 27.22
CA THR A 377 12.24 17.63 26.46
C THR A 377 11.62 19.00 26.21
N GLU A 378 11.44 19.36 24.96
CA GLU A 378 10.77 20.60 24.58
C GLU A 378 9.28 20.50 24.92
N TRP A 379 8.78 21.45 25.72
CA TRP A 379 7.46 21.36 26.33
C TRP A 379 6.32 21.51 25.33
N THR A 380 6.42 22.42 24.35
CA THR A 380 5.33 22.66 23.39
C THR A 380 5.07 21.43 22.53
N SER A 381 6.13 20.77 22.09
CA SER A 381 6.10 19.50 21.35
C SER A 381 5.49 18.39 22.20
N TYR A 382 5.88 18.29 23.47
CA TYR A 382 5.25 17.35 24.41
C TYR A 382 3.77 17.66 24.64
N SER A 383 3.41 18.92 24.85
CA SER A 383 2.02 19.32 25.10
C SER A 383 1.12 19.05 23.89
N ALA A 384 1.66 19.16 22.67
CA ALA A 384 0.91 18.93 21.45
C ALA A 384 0.79 17.44 21.07
N ARG A 385 1.85 16.64 21.31
CA ARG A 385 1.95 15.26 20.78
C ARG A 385 2.12 14.17 21.84
N GLY A 386 2.45 14.55 23.07
CA GLY A 386 2.74 13.62 24.17
C GLY A 386 4.13 12.98 24.11
N ASN A 387 4.97 13.34 23.12
CA ASN A 387 6.31 12.79 22.96
C ASN A 387 7.28 13.48 23.91
N TYR A 388 8.12 12.71 24.61
CA TYR A 388 9.17 13.25 25.46
C TYR A 388 10.44 12.41 25.38
N LYS A 389 11.57 13.02 25.71
CA LYS A 389 12.87 12.36 25.65
C LYS A 389 13.16 11.53 26.89
N VAL A 390 13.79 10.40 26.65
CA VAL A 390 14.51 9.63 27.65
C VAL A 390 15.95 9.40 27.20
N PHE A 391 16.87 9.29 28.13
CA PHE A 391 18.29 9.20 27.84
C PHE A 391 19.06 8.23 28.72
N LYS A 392 20.16 7.70 28.19
CA LYS A 392 21.11 6.82 28.89
C LYS A 392 22.53 7.18 28.44
N GLY A 393 23.27 7.86 29.32
CA GLY A 393 24.56 8.43 28.93
C GLY A 393 24.36 9.50 27.85
N THR A 394 24.90 9.29 26.65
CA THR A 394 24.74 10.18 25.49
C THR A 394 23.62 9.74 24.53
N THR A 395 23.06 8.55 24.73
CA THR A 395 21.98 8.00 23.90
C THR A 395 20.67 8.65 24.31
N GLN A 396 19.87 9.09 23.35
CA GLN A 396 18.53 9.63 23.58
C GLN A 396 17.55 9.03 22.57
N VAL A 397 16.30 8.87 22.99
CA VAL A 397 15.19 8.43 22.14
C VAL A 397 13.90 9.10 22.65
N GLN A 398 12.92 9.29 21.77
CA GLN A 398 11.61 9.76 22.18
C GLN A 398 10.72 8.59 22.58
N ILE A 399 9.89 8.79 23.59
CA ILE A 399 8.81 7.87 23.94
C ILE A 399 7.50 8.62 24.07
N GLN A 400 6.40 7.89 23.93
CA GLN A 400 5.06 8.38 24.16
C GLN A 400 4.31 7.39 25.06
N THR A 401 3.79 7.87 26.18
CA THR A 401 3.12 7.03 27.20
C THR A 401 1.66 7.41 27.42
N GLY A 402 1.02 8.07 26.45
CA GLY A 402 -0.36 8.54 26.57
C GLY A 402 -1.40 7.43 26.80
N THR A 403 -1.09 6.19 26.40
CA THR A 403 -1.92 5.00 26.67
C THR A 403 -1.82 4.51 28.13
N ALA A 404 -0.79 4.95 28.87
CA ALA A 404 -0.62 4.72 30.29
C ALA A 404 -1.14 5.92 31.10
N ALA A 405 -2.45 6.17 31.05
CA ALA A 405 -3.09 7.38 31.57
C ALA A 405 -2.82 7.71 33.06
N SER A 406 -2.35 6.75 33.87
CA SER A 406 -1.99 6.97 35.28
C SER A 406 -0.53 7.40 35.48
N PHE A 407 0.25 7.50 34.42
CA PHE A 407 1.66 7.89 34.46
C PHE A 407 1.83 9.33 33.98
N ASP A 408 2.34 10.19 34.85
CA ASP A 408 2.68 11.58 34.52
C ASP A 408 4.21 11.72 34.39
N PRO A 409 4.76 11.82 33.16
CA PRO A 409 6.20 11.89 32.98
C PRO A 409 6.80 13.20 33.53
N THR A 410 6.00 14.25 33.69
CA THR A 410 6.47 15.54 34.22
C THR A 410 6.62 15.52 35.75
N GLY A 411 5.93 14.61 36.44
CA GLY A 411 6.11 14.35 37.87
C GLY A 411 7.36 13.52 38.18
N HIS A 412 7.92 12.84 37.18
CA HIS A 412 8.96 11.81 37.32
C HIS A 412 10.29 12.18 36.63
N LYS A 413 10.57 13.48 36.44
CA LYS A 413 11.78 13.99 35.76
C LYS A 413 13.05 13.38 36.35
N GLY A 414 13.95 12.88 35.51
CA GLY A 414 15.21 12.27 35.94
C GLY A 414 15.11 10.88 36.55
N GLU A 415 13.91 10.37 36.83
CA GLU A 415 13.71 9.01 37.33
C GLU A 415 14.12 7.97 36.28
N LEU A 416 14.48 6.79 36.78
CA LEU A 416 14.86 5.66 35.95
C LEU A 416 13.59 4.90 35.52
N LEU A 417 13.47 4.68 34.21
CA LEU A 417 12.58 3.68 33.63
C LEU A 417 13.38 2.39 33.47
N ASP A 418 12.97 1.34 34.18
CA ASP A 418 13.64 0.04 34.13
C ASP A 418 13.49 -0.55 32.72
N ALA A 419 12.29 -0.45 32.12
CA ALA A 419 12.05 -0.76 30.72
C ALA A 419 10.87 0.03 30.15
N VAL A 420 10.93 0.33 28.85
CA VAL A 420 9.80 0.86 28.06
C VAL A 420 9.66 -0.01 26.82
N THR A 421 8.49 -0.59 26.62
CA THR A 421 8.12 -1.35 25.42
C THR A 421 7.14 -0.53 24.58
N GLY A 422 7.12 -0.71 23.27
CA GLY A 422 6.14 -0.04 22.42
C GLY A 422 6.36 -0.30 20.95
N THR A 423 5.48 0.21 20.11
CA THR A 423 5.68 0.19 18.66
C THR A 423 6.59 1.34 18.26
N LEU A 424 7.56 1.07 17.39
CA LEU A 424 8.48 2.07 16.89
C LEU A 424 7.85 2.85 15.72
N ARG A 425 7.86 4.18 15.80
CA ARG A 425 7.33 5.06 14.75
C ARG A 425 8.39 6.05 14.29
N ASN A 426 8.51 6.21 12.97
CA ASN A 426 9.32 7.25 12.33
C ASN A 426 8.48 8.50 12.09
N PHE A 427 9.07 9.69 12.23
CA PHE A 427 8.48 10.94 11.81
C PHE A 427 9.56 11.86 11.24
N SER A 428 9.55 12.04 9.91
CA SER A 428 10.49 12.91 9.21
C SER A 428 10.15 14.38 9.50
N GLY A 429 10.94 15.03 10.35
CA GLY A 429 10.74 16.45 10.65
C GLY A 429 11.49 17.00 11.87
N GLY A 430 12.37 16.23 12.51
CA GLY A 430 13.10 16.67 13.70
C GLY A 430 14.54 16.13 13.77
N SER A 431 15.21 16.42 14.89
CA SER A 431 16.56 15.91 15.19
C SER A 431 16.56 14.49 15.75
N LEU A 432 15.40 14.00 16.20
CA LEU A 432 15.12 12.64 16.66
C LEU A 432 13.87 12.14 15.97
N ASN A 433 14.06 11.28 14.97
CA ASN A 433 12.97 10.84 14.10
C ASN A 433 12.21 9.62 14.63
N TRP A 434 12.70 8.97 15.69
CA TRP A 434 12.14 7.72 16.21
C TRP A 434 11.46 7.91 17.56
N THR A 435 10.20 7.47 17.65
CA THR A 435 9.41 7.46 18.88
C THR A 435 8.97 6.03 19.21
N ILE A 436 9.13 5.62 20.47
CA ILE A 436 8.55 4.37 20.99
C ILE A 436 7.21 4.70 21.64
N GLU A 437 6.12 4.23 21.06
CA GLU A 437 4.78 4.48 21.56
C GLU A 437 4.28 3.29 22.37
N ALA A 438 4.10 3.47 23.67
CA ALA A 438 3.60 2.43 24.57
C ALA A 438 2.17 2.04 24.18
N ARG A 439 1.84 0.76 24.25
CA ARG A 439 0.52 0.26 23.86
C ARG A 439 -0.49 0.35 25.00
N CYS A 440 -0.03 0.13 26.22
CA CYS A 440 -0.82 0.19 27.45
C CYS A 440 0.12 0.31 28.68
N PRO A 441 -0.40 0.37 29.93
CA PRO A 441 0.43 0.44 31.13
C PRO A 441 1.44 -0.72 31.31
N ASP A 442 1.14 -1.93 30.81
CA ASP A 442 2.04 -3.09 30.93
C ASP A 442 3.40 -2.89 30.26
N ASP A 443 3.47 -1.96 29.30
CA ASP A 443 4.67 -1.66 28.54
C ASP A 443 5.65 -0.73 29.31
N LEU A 444 5.25 -0.18 30.45
CA LEU A 444 6.04 0.78 31.23
C LEU A 444 6.46 0.20 32.59
N VAL A 445 7.76 -0.07 32.75
CA VAL A 445 8.33 -0.67 33.96
C VAL A 445 9.14 0.37 34.71
N CYS A 446 8.72 0.70 35.92
CA CYS A 446 9.39 1.64 36.81
C CYS A 446 8.85 1.51 38.25
N GLN A 447 9.50 2.16 39.22
CA GLN A 447 9.10 2.13 40.63
C GLN A 447 8.00 3.15 40.99
N SER A 448 7.44 3.83 40.00
CA SER A 448 6.57 4.99 40.18
C SER A 448 5.11 4.65 39.87
N GLN A 449 4.21 5.51 40.34
CA GLN A 449 2.77 5.31 40.13
C GLN A 449 2.44 5.27 38.64
N GLY A 450 1.65 4.28 38.23
CA GLY A 450 1.25 4.10 36.82
C GLY A 450 2.16 3.15 36.03
N CYS A 451 3.25 2.66 36.62
CA CYS A 451 4.13 1.63 36.05
C CYS A 451 3.82 0.24 36.62
N VAL A 452 4.19 -0.81 35.88
CA VAL A 452 4.27 -2.18 36.39
C VAL A 452 5.63 -2.44 37.03
N GLU A 453 5.68 -3.40 37.98
CA GLU A 453 6.90 -3.69 38.76
C GLU A 453 7.99 -4.44 37.97
N ALA A 454 7.60 -5.16 36.91
CA ALA A 454 8.50 -5.96 36.09
C ALA A 454 7.98 -6.08 34.66
N THR A 455 8.87 -6.42 33.73
CA THR A 455 8.52 -6.65 32.33
C THR A 455 7.49 -7.77 32.19
N VAL A 456 6.41 -7.48 31.47
CA VAL A 456 5.38 -8.46 31.13
C VAL A 456 5.71 -9.06 29.74
N PRO A 457 5.65 -10.39 29.56
CA PRO A 457 5.83 -11.01 28.24
C PRO A 457 4.86 -10.45 27.21
N SER A 458 5.28 -10.29 25.96
CA SER A 458 4.49 -9.69 24.87
C SER A 458 3.19 -10.45 24.59
N THR A 459 3.16 -11.75 24.88
CA THR A 459 1.98 -12.61 24.76
C THR A 459 0.93 -12.36 25.85
N LYS A 460 1.22 -11.50 26.82
CA LYS A 460 0.33 -11.12 27.93
C LYS A 460 0.15 -9.60 28.04
N ALA A 461 1.22 -8.84 27.79
CA ALA A 461 1.22 -7.39 27.86
C ALA A 461 0.23 -6.80 26.86
N CYS A 462 -0.74 -6.02 27.36
CA CYS A 462 -1.79 -5.40 26.56
C CYS A 462 -2.69 -6.41 25.80
N VAL A 463 -2.68 -7.69 26.20
CA VAL A 463 -3.47 -8.76 25.57
C VAL A 463 -4.73 -9.00 26.39
N ARG A 464 -5.88 -8.96 25.72
CA ARG A 464 -7.17 -9.38 26.28
C ARG A 464 -7.85 -10.32 25.30
N LEU A 465 -7.59 -11.62 25.46
CA LEU A 465 -8.20 -12.66 24.64
C LEU A 465 -9.73 -12.66 24.78
N ARG A 466 -10.41 -13.13 23.74
CA ARG A 466 -11.87 -13.32 23.78
C ARG A 466 -12.19 -14.60 24.53
N THR A 467 -13.31 -14.57 25.27
CA THR A 467 -13.90 -15.77 25.88
C THR A 467 -15.08 -16.25 25.05
N ILE A 468 -15.49 -17.51 25.23
CA ILE A 468 -16.63 -18.10 24.49
C ILE A 468 -17.94 -17.33 24.73
N ASP A 469 -18.07 -16.67 25.88
CA ASP A 469 -19.26 -15.90 26.29
C ASP A 469 -19.13 -14.38 26.05
N ASP A 470 -18.10 -13.93 25.32
CA ASP A 470 -17.86 -12.49 25.11
C ASP A 470 -18.96 -11.89 24.21
N ASN A 471 -19.85 -11.07 24.79
CA ASN A 471 -21.03 -10.50 24.14
C ASN A 471 -20.73 -9.38 23.12
N ASP A 472 -19.46 -9.03 22.90
CA ASP A 472 -19.02 -8.00 21.94
C ASP A 472 -19.25 -8.40 20.46
N GLN A 473 -19.88 -9.55 20.19
CA GLN A 473 -20.17 -10.05 18.83
C GLN A 473 -21.28 -9.28 18.08
N GLY A 474 -21.92 -8.29 18.69
CA GLY A 474 -23.15 -7.67 18.17
C GLY A 474 -23.02 -6.54 17.16
N SER A 475 -21.82 -6.11 16.76
CA SER A 475 -21.68 -4.91 15.90
C SER A 475 -20.52 -4.91 14.91
N ASN A 476 -20.17 -6.06 14.33
CA ASN A 476 -19.33 -6.12 13.13
C ASN A 476 -20.20 -6.36 11.90
#